data_AF-A0A4Z2DCI9-F1
#
_entry.id   AF-A0A4Z2DCI9-F1
#
_cell.length_a   1.000
_cell.length_b   1.000
_cell.length_c   1.000
_cell.angle_alpha   90.00
_cell.angle_beta   90.00
_cell.angle_gamma   90.00
#
_symmetry.space_group_name_H-M   'P 1'
#
loop_
_entity.id
_entity.type
_entity.pdbx_description
1 polymer ?
#
loop_
_entity_poly.entity_id
_entity_poly.type
_entity_poly.pdbx_seq_one_letter_code
_entity_poly.pdbx_strand_id
1 'polypeptide(L)'
;MNPDCRKPVLLWSVFGGLLIGAVDFLRTSNLRRGVHVGFVSIISIATLSNVICYHMKFKSNQRGHMPYFDFKERLDKELNQKHSSCQ
;
A
#
# COMPACT_ATOMS: atom_id res chain seq x y z
N MET A 1 -10.11 3.49 11.80
CA MET A 1 -8.93 3.90 11.01
C MET A 1 -7.76 3.04 11.49
N ASN A 2 -7.22 2.12 10.67
CA ASN A 2 -6.22 1.15 11.15
C ASN A 2 -4.91 1.86 11.53
N PRO A 3 -4.45 1.76 12.79
CA PRO A 3 -3.27 2.45 13.29
C PRO A 3 -1.95 1.88 12.73
N ASP A 4 -1.98 0.72 12.09
CA ASP A 4 -0.77 -0.03 11.68
C ASP A 4 -0.02 0.60 10.49
N CYS A 5 -0.69 1.30 9.58
CA CYS A 5 0.00 1.94 8.45
C CYS A 5 0.73 3.24 8.86
N ARG A 6 0.21 3.99 9.85
CA ARG A 6 0.61 5.40 10.02
C ARG A 6 1.92 5.57 10.78
N LYS A 7 2.16 4.76 11.81
CA LYS A 7 3.34 4.85 12.68
C LYS A 7 4.65 4.47 11.97
N PRO A 8 4.77 3.32 11.26
CA PRO A 8 6.02 2.96 10.61
C PRO A 8 6.32 3.90 9.43
N VAL A 9 5.31 4.29 8.65
CA VAL A 9 5.49 5.16 7.47
C VAL A 9 6.07 6.52 7.84
N LEU A 10 5.63 7.13 8.93
CA LEU A 10 6.18 8.42 9.40
C LEU A 10 7.66 8.30 9.79
N LEU A 11 8.03 7.25 10.50
CA LEU A 11 9.43 7.00 10.86
C LEU A 11 10.32 6.78 9.63
N TRP A 12 9.89 5.91 8.70
CA TRP A 12 10.66 5.59 7.49
C TRP A 12 10.73 6.76 6.50
N SER A 13 9.66 7.55 6.36
CA SER A 13 9.66 8.73 5.48
C SER A 13 10.59 9.81 6.01
N VAL A 14 10.61 10.08 7.32
CA VAL A 14 11.51 11.06 7.94
C VAL A 14 12.97 10.62 7.82
N PHE A 15 13.28 9.36 8.14
CA PHE A 15 14.65 8.84 8.01
C PHE A 15 15.12 8.84 6.54
N GLY A 16 14.27 8.39 5.62
CA GLY A 16 14.58 8.35 4.19
C GLY A 16 14.79 9.75 3.61
N GLY A 17 13.92 10.71 3.96
CA GLY A 17 14.06 12.09 3.48
C GLY A 17 15.25 12.82 4.06
N LEU A 18 15.61 12.56 5.33
CA LEU A 18 16.86 13.07 5.93
C LEU A 18 18.10 12.53 5.20
N LEU A 19 18.12 11.23 4.91
CA LEU A 19 19.22 10.61 4.15
C LEU A 19 19.34 11.19 2.74
N ILE A 20 18.22 11.34 2.01
CA ILE A 20 18.21 11.93 0.67
C ILE A 20 18.69 13.39 0.71
N GLY A 21 18.20 14.18 1.67
CA GLY A 21 18.62 15.57 1.85
C GLY A 21 20.09 15.70 2.23
N ALA A 22 20.62 14.81 3.06
CA ALA A 22 22.03 14.78 3.44
C ALA A 22 22.93 14.39 2.26
N VAL A 23 22.52 13.44 1.43
CA VAL A 23 23.24 13.05 0.21
C VAL A 23 23.25 14.19 -0.82
N ASP A 24 22.13 14.89 -1.03
CA ASP A 24 22.07 16.04 -1.95
C ASP A 24 22.92 17.21 -1.44
N PHE A 25 22.93 17.44 -0.12
CA PHE A 25 23.82 18.41 0.52
C PHE A 25 25.29 18.06 0.32
N LEU A 26 25.70 16.81 0.56
CA LEU A 26 27.07 16.36 0.31
C LEU A 26 27.48 16.53 -1.15
N ARG A 27 26.55 16.35 -2.09
CA ARG A 27 26.82 16.45 -3.53
C ARG A 27 26.94 17.89 -4.03
N THR A 28 26.14 18.81 -3.49
CA THR A 28 26.04 20.19 -4.02
C THR A 28 26.56 21.26 -3.07
N SER A 29 26.96 20.88 -1.86
CA SER A 29 27.41 21.74 -0.75
C SER A 29 26.43 22.86 -0.39
N ASN A 30 25.16 22.74 -0.81
CA ASN A 30 24.14 23.77 -0.67
C ASN A 30 23.08 23.31 0.35
N LEU A 31 23.20 23.79 1.59
CA LEU A 31 22.33 23.37 2.70
C LEU A 31 20.84 23.66 2.40
N ARG A 32 20.55 24.84 1.85
CA ARG A 32 19.17 25.28 1.56
C ARG A 32 18.48 24.37 0.55
N ARG A 33 19.24 23.88 -0.43
CA ARG A 33 18.78 22.92 -1.44
C ARG A 33 18.57 21.54 -0.85
N GLY A 34 19.54 21.03 -0.08
CA GLY A 34 19.43 19.73 0.59
C GLY A 34 18.21 19.64 1.51
N VAL A 35 17.90 20.71 2.25
CA VAL A 35 16.69 20.79 3.09
C VAL A 35 15.41 20.76 2.26
N HIS A 36 15.35 21.48 1.13
CA HIS A 36 14.18 21.44 0.24
C HIS A 36 13.97 20.04 -0.35
N VAL A 37 15.04 19.41 -0.84
CA VAL A 37 14.98 18.05 -1.40
C VAL A 37 14.56 17.03 -0.34
N GLY A 38 15.11 17.16 0.88
CA GLY A 38 14.70 16.34 2.02
C GLY A 38 13.22 16.51 2.36
N PHE A 39 12.72 17.74 2.43
CA PHE A 39 11.31 17.99 2.76
C PHE A 39 10.35 17.46 1.68
N VAL A 40 10.66 17.71 0.40
CA VAL A 40 9.87 17.22 -0.73
C VAL A 40 9.85 15.69 -0.77
N SER A 41 10.97 15.03 -0.47
CA SER A 41 11.04 13.57 -0.43
C SER A 41 10.23 12.99 0.72
N ILE A 42 10.24 13.58 1.92
CA ILE A 42 9.37 13.15 3.05
C ILE A 42 7.90 13.20 2.64
N ILE A 43 7.45 14.32 2.07
CA ILE A 43 6.05 14.50 1.64
C ILE A 43 5.70 13.43 0.59
N SER A 44 6.56 13.27 -0.41
CA SER A 44 6.34 12.32 -1.51
C SER A 44 6.21 10.88 -1.00
N ILE A 45 7.11 10.45 -0.12
CA ILE A 45 7.08 9.09 0.47
C ILE A 45 5.84 8.89 1.34
N ALA A 46 5.43 9.91 2.10
CA ALA A 46 4.22 9.85 2.93
C ALA A 46 2.96 9.72 2.07
N THR A 47 2.85 10.49 0.98
CA THR A 47 1.74 10.36 0.03
C THR A 47 1.72 9.00 -0.66
N LEU A 48 2.87 8.51 -1.15
CA LEU A 48 2.96 7.20 -1.81
C LEU A 48 2.52 6.09 -0.86
N SER A 49 2.98 6.15 0.39
CA SER A 49 2.67 5.16 1.41
C SER A 49 1.18 5.15 1.78
N ASN A 50 0.54 6.32 1.84
CA ASN A 50 -0.91 6.42 2.00
C ASN A 50 -1.67 5.81 0.82
N VAL A 51 -1.24 6.09 -0.42
CA VAL A 51 -1.84 5.50 -1.62
C VAL A 51 -1.69 3.98 -1.62
N ILE A 52 -0.49 3.46 -1.29
CA ILE A 52 -0.23 2.02 -1.19
C ILE A 52 -1.10 1.38 -0.10
N CYS A 53 -1.21 2.00 1.09
CA CYS A 53 -2.06 1.48 2.16
C CYS A 53 -3.54 1.48 1.72
N TYR A 54 -3.99 2.51 1.00
CA TYR A 54 -5.36 2.56 0.45
C TYR A 54 -5.58 1.46 -0.60
N HIS A 55 -4.60 1.24 -1.48
CA HIS A 55 -4.67 0.22 -2.52
C HIS A 55 -4.61 -1.20 -1.95
N MET A 56 -3.78 -1.44 -0.93
CA MET A 56 -3.75 -2.72 -0.20
C MET A 56 -5.05 -2.96 0.55
N LYS A 57 -5.62 -1.92 1.19
CA LYS A 57 -6.93 -2.00 1.85
C LYS A 57 -8.03 -2.29 0.84
N PHE A 58 -8.03 -1.63 -0.31
CA PHE A 58 -8.98 -1.89 -1.40
C PHE A 58 -8.88 -3.32 -1.93
N LYS A 59 -7.65 -3.80 -2.16
CA LYS A 59 -7.37 -5.18 -2.59
C LYS A 59 -7.77 -6.21 -1.52
N SER A 60 -7.58 -5.91 -0.25
CA SER A 60 -8.02 -6.76 0.87
C SER A 60 -9.55 -6.81 0.97
N ASN A 61 -10.22 -5.66 0.81
CA ASN A 61 -11.69 -5.61 0.76
C ASN A 61 -12.24 -6.38 -0.45
N GLN A 62 -11.57 -6.35 -1.60
CA GLN A 62 -11.94 -7.18 -2.75
C GLN A 62 -11.67 -8.67 -2.52
N ARG A 63 -10.69 -9.06 -1.71
CA ARG A 63 -10.53 -10.49 -1.33
C ARG A 63 -11.68 -11.00 -0.45
N GLY A 64 -12.36 -10.12 0.28
CA GLY A 64 -13.59 -10.44 1.02
C GLY A 64 -14.85 -10.47 0.14
N HIS A 65 -14.85 -9.70 -0.96
CA HIS A 65 -15.89 -9.76 -1.99
C HIS A 65 -15.45 -10.69 -3.11
N MET A 66 -15.67 -11.98 -2.91
CA MET A 66 -15.58 -12.95 -3.99
C MET A 66 -16.44 -12.44 -5.17
N PRO A 67 -15.86 -12.20 -6.36
CA PRO A 67 -16.62 -11.66 -7.47
C PRO A 67 -17.76 -12.62 -7.81
N TYR A 68 -18.94 -12.09 -8.14
CA TYR A 68 -20.16 -12.88 -8.33
C TYR A 68 -19.97 -14.08 -9.27
N PHE A 69 -19.12 -13.92 -10.29
CA PHE A 69 -18.76 -15.00 -11.21
C PHE A 69 -18.05 -16.18 -10.55
N ASP A 70 -17.04 -15.92 -9.71
CA ASP A 70 -16.38 -17.00 -8.96
C ASP A 70 -17.36 -17.65 -7.96
N PHE A 71 -18.24 -16.86 -7.34
CA PHE A 71 -19.22 -17.36 -6.36
C PHE A 71 -20.24 -18.28 -7.05
N LYS A 72 -20.73 -17.87 -8.23
CA LYS A 72 -21.61 -18.68 -9.07
C LYS A 72 -20.92 -19.97 -9.51
N GLU A 73 -19.65 -19.91 -9.91
CA GLU A 73 -18.89 -21.11 -10.32
C GLU A 73 -18.71 -22.10 -9.16
N ARG A 74 -18.46 -21.62 -7.93
CA ARG A 74 -18.46 -22.49 -6.74
C ARG A 74 -19.83 -23.11 -6.47
N LEU A 75 -20.91 -22.32 -6.59
CA LEU A 75 -22.27 -22.85 -6.41
C LEU A 75 -22.61 -23.91 -7.45
N ASP A 76 -22.32 -23.69 -8.72
CA ASP A 76 -22.61 -24.65 -9.80
C ASP A 76 -21.82 -25.96 -9.60
N LYS A 77 -20.59 -25.88 -9.07
CA LYS A 77 -19.79 -27.07 -8.70
C LYS A 77 -20.41 -27.83 -7.54
N GLU A 78 -20.82 -27.15 -6.47
CA GLU A 78 -21.49 -27.79 -5.32
C GLU A 78 -22.86 -28.38 -5.68
N LEU A 79 -23.62 -27.69 -6.56
CA LEU A 79 -24.93 -28.15 -7.01
C LEU A 79 -24.81 -29.41 -7.86
N ASN A 80 -23.88 -29.44 -8.82
CA ASN A 80 -23.63 -30.61 -9.67
C ASN A 80 -23.13 -31.81 -8.86
N GLN A 81 -22.32 -31.57 -7.82
CA GLN A 81 -21.83 -32.63 -6.94
C GLN A 81 -22.95 -33.26 -6.09
N LYS A 82 -23.90 -32.45 -5.61
CA LYS A 82 -25.11 -32.96 -4.93
C LYS A 82 -26.03 -33.70 -5.91
N HIS A 83 -26.16 -33.23 -7.14
CA HIS A 83 -27.00 -33.89 -8.14
C HIS A 83 -26.47 -35.28 -8.53
N SER A 84 -25.15 -35.45 -8.62
CA SER A 84 -24.51 -36.76 -8.85
C SER A 84 -24.60 -37.75 -7.67
N SER A 85 -25.05 -37.31 -6.50
CA SER A 85 -25.22 -38.17 -5.31
C SER A 85 -26.67 -38.64 -5.06
N CYS A 86 -27.63 -38.14 -5.86
CA CYS A 86 -29.04 -38.56 -5.83
C CYS A 86 -29.40 -39.52 -6.98
N GLN A 87 -28.41 -40.12 -7.63
CA GLN A 87 -28.56 -41.12 -8.68
C GLN A 87 -27.86 -42.41 -8.23
#